data_AF-A0A7Y2AFE8-F1
#
_entry.id   AF-A0A7Y2AFE8-F1
#
_cell.length_a   1.000
_cell.length_b   1.000
_cell.length_c   1.000
_cell.angle_alpha   90.00
_cell.angle_beta   90.00
_cell.angle_gamma   90.00
#
_symmetry.space_group_name_H-M   'P 1'
#
loop_
_entity.id
_entity.type
_entity.pdbx_description
1 polymer ?
#
loop_
_entity_poly.entity_id
_entity_poly.type
_entity_poly.pdbx_seq_one_letter_code
_entity_poly.pdbx_strand_id
1 'polypeptide(L)'
;MKIGMRQRQPGMNWLPITLLVLAGAMSPCTALAQETPAKSLADFELVGDGEADDTAAIQSAVDSGLGDLHFPKGTYRLSRPIVVQLDRVGRTSIHGNGVARFEMHGPGPAFQFVGTHDGTAAPMTVKSGVWDKQSTPLVDGIEIVGHHEDADGIQANGTMQLPLSRVSIRAAHHA
;
A
#
# COMPACT_ATOMS: atom_id res chain seq x y z
N MET A 1 -56.09 -66.09 -42.77
CA MET A 1 -55.16 -67.05 -42.14
C MET A 1 -53.73 -66.65 -42.50
N LYS A 2 -52.86 -66.44 -41.49
CA LYS A 2 -51.40 -66.10 -41.52
C LYS A 2 -51.03 -64.74 -42.17
N ILE A 3 -50.69 -63.69 -41.38
CA ILE A 3 -49.41 -63.37 -40.69
C ILE A 3 -48.21 -63.27 -41.66
N GLY A 4 -47.58 -62.10 -41.73
CA GLY A 4 -46.27 -61.90 -42.36
C GLY A 4 -45.69 -60.50 -42.12
N MET A 5 -44.52 -60.45 -41.49
CA MET A 5 -43.83 -59.29 -40.90
C MET A 5 -43.19 -58.30 -41.90
N ARG A 6 -43.20 -57.01 -41.50
CA ARG A 6 -42.08 -56.03 -41.41
C ARG A 6 -41.06 -55.94 -42.55
N GLN A 7 -40.98 -54.76 -43.19
CA GLN A 7 -39.75 -54.17 -43.76
C GLN A 7 -39.76 -52.63 -43.55
N ARG A 8 -38.58 -52.05 -43.28
CA ARG A 8 -38.32 -50.63 -42.97
C ARG A 8 -38.30 -49.77 -44.26
N GLN A 9 -38.55 -48.46 -44.14
CA GLN A 9 -37.60 -47.38 -44.49
C GLN A 9 -38.18 -45.95 -44.22
N PRO A 10 -37.32 -44.91 -44.14
CA PRO A 10 -37.50 -43.73 -43.29
C PRO A 10 -38.03 -42.48 -44.03
N GLY A 11 -38.65 -41.56 -43.27
CA GLY A 11 -39.10 -40.26 -43.76
C GLY A 11 -38.73 -39.16 -42.77
N MET A 12 -37.73 -38.37 -43.16
CA MET A 12 -37.25 -37.14 -42.53
C MET A 12 -38.36 -36.09 -42.51
N ASN A 13 -38.91 -35.75 -41.34
CA ASN A 13 -39.89 -34.66 -41.22
C ASN A 13 -39.32 -33.51 -40.37
N TRP A 14 -39.28 -32.36 -41.03
CA TRP A 14 -38.86 -31.02 -40.64
C TRP A 14 -39.69 -30.50 -39.44
N LEU A 15 -39.05 -30.07 -38.35
CA LEU A 15 -39.71 -29.34 -37.27
C LEU A 15 -39.64 -27.82 -37.54
N PRO A 16 -40.74 -27.05 -37.34
CA PRO A 16 -40.71 -25.61 -37.47
C PRO A 16 -40.13 -24.96 -36.19
N ILE A 17 -39.22 -24.01 -36.37
CA ILE A 17 -38.66 -23.19 -35.30
C ILE A 17 -39.77 -22.25 -34.81
N THR A 18 -40.26 -22.48 -33.60
CA THR A 18 -41.18 -21.56 -32.93
C THR A 18 -40.36 -20.61 -32.08
N LEU A 19 -40.30 -19.33 -32.48
CA LEU A 19 -39.60 -18.27 -31.76
C LEU A 19 -40.48 -17.81 -30.58
N LEU A 20 -40.15 -18.25 -29.36
CA LEU A 20 -40.79 -17.78 -28.13
C LEU A 20 -40.02 -16.57 -27.59
N VAL A 21 -40.59 -15.36 -27.74
CA VAL A 21 -40.05 -14.15 -27.12
C VAL A 21 -40.56 -14.08 -25.68
N LEU A 22 -39.70 -14.41 -24.72
CA LEU A 22 -39.92 -14.18 -23.29
C LEU A 22 -39.31 -12.82 -22.92
N ALA A 23 -40.18 -11.81 -22.74
CA ALA A 23 -39.81 -10.53 -22.17
C ALA A 23 -39.58 -10.67 -20.66
N GLY A 24 -38.34 -10.91 -20.24
CA GLY A 24 -37.93 -10.85 -18.84
C GLY A 24 -37.52 -9.42 -18.48
N ALA A 25 -38.37 -8.70 -17.73
CA ALA A 25 -38.00 -7.43 -17.12
C ALA A 25 -36.96 -7.69 -16.01
N MET A 26 -35.69 -7.46 -16.30
CA MET A 26 -34.64 -7.45 -15.29
C MET A 26 -34.71 -6.12 -14.52
N SER A 27 -35.23 -6.18 -13.30
CA SER A 27 -35.05 -5.09 -12.34
C SER A 27 -33.55 -4.91 -12.08
N PRO A 28 -32.99 -3.70 -12.24
CA PRO A 28 -31.65 -3.45 -11.75
C PRO A 28 -31.71 -3.43 -10.22
N CYS A 29 -31.19 -4.49 -9.60
CA CYS A 29 -30.82 -4.46 -8.19
C CYS A 29 -29.53 -3.63 -8.11
N THR A 30 -29.66 -2.31 -8.11
CA THR A 30 -28.54 -1.41 -7.82
C THR A 30 -28.32 -1.43 -6.30
N ALA A 31 -27.69 -2.49 -5.81
CA ALA A 31 -27.10 -2.48 -4.48
C ALA A 31 -25.87 -1.57 -4.56
N LEU A 32 -26.00 -0.31 -4.14
CA LEU A 32 -24.84 0.53 -3.84
C LEU A 32 -24.13 -0.13 -2.66
N ALA A 33 -23.04 -0.85 -2.94
CA ALA A 33 -22.11 -1.25 -1.91
C ALA A 33 -21.62 0.05 -1.24
N GLN A 34 -21.98 0.26 0.02
CA GLN A 34 -21.37 1.33 0.80
C GLN A 34 -19.92 0.92 1.05
N GLU A 35 -18.98 1.51 0.31
CA GLU A 35 -17.56 1.39 0.61
C GLU A 35 -17.34 2.01 1.98
N THR A 36 -16.91 1.20 2.95
CA THR A 36 -16.39 1.72 4.22
C THR A 36 -15.27 2.71 3.88
N PRO A 37 -15.30 3.97 4.37
CA PRO A 37 -14.26 4.92 4.02
C PRO A 37 -12.90 4.33 4.40
N ALA A 38 -12.01 4.26 3.43
CA ALA A 38 -10.65 3.78 3.64
C ALA A 38 -9.97 4.69 4.67
N LYS A 39 -9.27 4.07 5.62
CA LYS A 39 -8.48 4.81 6.62
C LYS A 39 -7.50 5.74 5.90
N SER A 40 -7.31 6.94 6.43
CA SER A 40 -6.42 7.95 5.86
C SER A 40 -5.52 8.56 6.94
N LEU A 41 -4.51 9.32 6.52
CA LEU A 41 -3.62 10.01 7.46
C LEU A 41 -4.38 11.05 8.31
N ALA A 42 -5.53 11.55 7.84
CA ALA A 42 -6.37 12.49 8.57
C ALA A 42 -7.10 11.86 9.78
N ASP A 43 -7.13 10.53 9.87
CA ASP A 43 -7.70 9.81 11.02
C ASP A 43 -6.74 9.76 12.22
N PHE A 44 -5.55 10.35 12.09
CA PHE A 44 -4.55 10.44 13.13
C PHE A 44 -4.38 11.90 13.56
N GLU A 45 -4.10 12.11 14.84
CA GLU A 45 -4.00 13.44 15.46
C GLU A 45 -2.66 14.12 15.12
N LEU A 46 -2.38 14.36 13.83
CA LEU A 46 -1.21 15.13 13.39
C LEU A 46 -1.53 16.64 13.38
N VAL A 47 -0.59 17.44 13.87
CA VAL A 47 -0.69 18.90 13.94
C VAL A 47 0.13 19.55 12.84
N GLY A 48 1.40 19.18 12.69
CA GLY A 48 2.28 19.69 11.62
C GLY A 48 2.61 21.19 11.73
N ASP A 49 2.62 21.75 12.95
CA ASP A 49 2.93 23.16 13.23
C ASP A 49 4.41 23.43 13.56
N GLY A 50 5.21 22.38 13.76
CA GLY A 50 6.62 22.43 14.13
C GLY A 50 6.88 22.55 15.64
N GLU A 51 5.82 22.69 16.46
CA GLU A 51 5.92 22.81 17.91
C GLU A 51 5.45 21.53 18.61
N ALA A 52 4.25 21.05 18.23
CA ALA A 52 3.65 19.83 18.75
C ALA A 52 4.46 18.60 18.33
N ASP A 53 4.63 17.65 19.26
CA ASP A 53 5.31 16.39 18.96
C ASP A 53 4.37 15.42 18.24
N ASP A 54 4.54 15.31 16.92
CA ASP A 54 3.72 14.46 16.03
C ASP A 54 4.15 12.99 16.04
N THR A 55 5.21 12.64 16.76
CA THR A 55 5.85 11.30 16.69
C THR A 55 4.86 10.16 16.94
N ALA A 56 4.03 10.28 17.97
CA ALA A 56 3.09 9.21 18.34
C ALA A 56 1.98 9.02 17.30
N ALA A 57 1.48 10.11 16.72
CA ALA A 57 0.45 10.07 15.69
C ALA A 57 1.01 9.45 14.39
N ILE A 58 2.21 9.85 13.98
CA ILE A 58 2.90 9.31 12.80
C ILE A 58 3.21 7.82 13.00
N GLN A 59 3.75 7.42 14.16
CA GLN A 59 4.01 6.01 14.43
C GLN A 59 2.72 5.18 14.40
N SER A 60 1.62 5.72 14.93
CA SER A 60 0.31 5.04 14.89
C SER A 60 -0.20 4.87 13.47
N ALA A 61 0.06 5.84 12.59
CA ALA A 61 -0.27 5.72 11.16
C ALA A 61 0.50 4.59 10.49
N VAL A 62 1.80 4.51 10.71
CA VAL A 62 2.65 3.40 10.24
C VAL A 62 2.17 2.06 10.80
N ASP A 63 1.99 1.97 12.11
CA ASP A 63 1.62 0.73 12.81
C ASP A 63 0.24 0.20 12.42
N SER A 64 -0.63 1.07 11.91
CA SER A 64 -1.95 0.67 11.41
C SER A 64 -1.93 -0.10 10.09
N GLY A 65 -0.77 -0.14 9.40
CA GLY A 65 -0.66 -0.77 8.09
C GLY A 65 -1.31 0.04 6.97
N LEU A 66 -1.42 1.36 7.13
CA LEU A 66 -1.98 2.26 6.10
C LEU A 66 -1.24 2.13 4.76
N GLY A 67 0.08 1.92 4.81
CA GLY A 67 0.92 1.61 3.63
C GLY A 67 1.19 2.79 2.69
N ASP A 68 0.34 3.80 2.65
CA ASP A 68 0.51 4.99 1.82
C ASP A 68 0.25 6.28 2.62
N LEU A 69 1.32 6.93 3.08
CA LEU A 69 1.24 8.09 3.97
C LEU A 69 1.50 9.38 3.18
N HIS A 70 0.45 10.16 2.95
CA HIS A 70 0.53 11.48 2.29
C HIS A 70 0.49 12.60 3.30
N PHE A 71 1.65 13.20 3.55
CA PHE A 71 1.80 14.33 4.45
C PHE A 71 1.47 15.63 3.70
N PRO A 72 0.45 16.38 4.14
CA PRO A 72 0.21 17.71 3.62
C PRO A 72 1.34 18.66 4.03
N LYS A 73 1.31 19.88 3.47
CA LYS A 73 2.21 20.97 3.87
C LYS A 73 2.18 21.13 5.39
N GLY A 74 3.35 21.07 6.01
CA GLY A 74 3.51 21.17 7.46
C GLY A 74 4.94 20.95 7.90
N THR A 75 5.21 21.25 9.16
CA THR A 75 6.46 20.91 9.85
C THR A 75 6.12 19.95 10.98
N TYR A 76 6.60 18.72 10.89
CA TYR A 76 6.27 17.66 11.84
C TYR A 76 7.47 17.44 12.76
N ARG A 77 7.27 17.65 14.05
CA ARG A 77 8.35 17.47 15.03
C ARG A 77 8.41 16.01 15.45
N LEU A 78 9.63 15.46 15.43
CA LEU A 78 9.93 14.09 15.83
C LEU A 78 10.85 14.09 17.04
N SER A 79 10.44 13.47 18.14
CA SER A 79 11.25 13.30 19.35
C SER A 79 12.03 11.98 19.39
N ARG A 80 11.68 11.03 18.52
CA ARG A 80 12.35 9.74 18.34
C ARG A 80 12.08 9.18 16.94
N PRO A 81 12.84 8.18 16.49
CA PRO A 81 12.64 7.58 15.17
C PRO A 81 11.23 7.04 14.93
N ILE A 82 10.74 7.24 13.70
CA ILE A 82 9.57 6.53 13.17
C ILE A 82 10.05 5.21 12.57
N VAL A 83 9.63 4.09 13.17
CA VAL A 83 10.10 2.76 12.77
C VAL A 83 9.07 2.10 11.87
N VAL A 84 9.48 1.78 10.64
CA VAL A 84 8.69 1.07 9.63
C VAL A 84 9.13 -0.39 9.59
N GLN A 85 8.43 -1.23 10.34
CA GLN A 85 8.67 -2.67 10.40
C GLN A 85 8.01 -3.38 9.21
N LEU A 86 8.69 -3.47 8.07
CA LEU A 86 8.11 -3.91 6.79
C LEU A 86 7.52 -5.33 6.84
N ASP A 87 8.06 -6.23 7.67
CA ASP A 87 7.49 -7.58 7.84
C ASP A 87 6.11 -7.56 8.53
N ARG A 88 5.88 -6.55 9.38
CA ARG A 88 4.62 -6.35 10.10
C ARG A 88 3.62 -5.51 9.31
N VAL A 89 4.06 -4.38 8.75
CA VAL A 89 3.18 -3.38 8.14
C VAL A 89 3.11 -3.46 6.62
N GLY A 90 3.97 -4.28 6.00
CA GLY A 90 4.07 -4.40 4.55
C GLY A 90 4.75 -3.19 3.89
N ARG A 91 4.61 -3.09 2.57
CA ARG A 91 5.14 -1.97 1.77
C ARG A 91 4.54 -0.68 2.28
N THR A 92 5.40 0.24 2.67
CA THR A 92 5.01 1.53 3.23
C THR A 92 5.71 2.65 2.47
N SER A 93 4.91 3.60 1.99
CA SER A 93 5.38 4.78 1.26
C SER A 93 5.11 6.06 2.05
N ILE A 94 6.04 6.99 1.98
CA ILE A 94 5.98 8.30 2.63
C ILE A 94 6.07 9.38 1.55
N HIS A 95 5.05 10.22 1.48
CA HIS A 95 4.92 11.27 0.46
C HIS A 95 4.77 12.64 1.11
N GLY A 96 5.53 13.63 0.64
CA GLY A 96 5.43 15.02 1.13
C GLY A 96 5.21 16.09 0.06
N ASN A 97 5.22 15.71 -1.23
CA ASN A 97 5.02 16.61 -2.37
C ASN A 97 5.92 17.87 -2.37
N GLY A 98 7.08 17.80 -1.72
CA GLY A 98 8.06 18.89 -1.57
C GLY A 98 7.73 19.92 -0.49
N VAL A 99 6.65 19.73 0.28
CA VAL A 99 6.13 20.72 1.24
C VAL A 99 5.99 20.20 2.67
N ALA A 100 6.21 18.90 2.89
CA ALA A 100 6.29 18.32 4.23
C ALA A 100 7.74 18.33 4.73
N ARG A 101 7.95 18.92 5.92
CA ARG A 101 9.23 18.92 6.63
C ARG A 101 9.11 18.08 7.89
N PHE A 102 10.13 17.27 8.18
CA PHE A 102 10.29 16.56 9.44
C PHE A 102 11.49 17.12 10.18
N GLU A 103 11.30 17.50 11.44
CA GLU A 103 12.38 17.95 12.31
C GLU A 103 12.71 16.84 13.31
N MET A 104 13.91 16.28 13.25
CA MET A 104 14.35 15.23 14.15
C MET A 104 15.06 15.85 15.36
N HIS A 105 14.34 15.94 16.48
CA HIS A 105 14.79 16.52 17.76
C HIS A 105 15.33 15.45 18.73
N GLY A 106 15.23 14.17 18.37
CA GLY A 106 15.81 13.06 19.14
C GLY A 106 17.07 12.47 18.51
N PRO A 107 17.78 11.58 19.22
CA PRO A 107 18.87 10.80 18.65
C PRO A 107 18.34 9.75 17.65
N GLY A 108 19.14 9.45 16.64
CA GLY A 108 18.86 8.46 15.60
C GLY A 108 18.12 9.03 14.38
N PRO A 109 17.69 8.16 13.45
CA PRO A 109 17.10 8.57 12.19
C PRO A 109 15.67 9.12 12.36
N ALA A 110 15.28 10.09 11.54
CA ALA A 110 13.88 10.50 11.42
C ALA A 110 12.98 9.33 11.00
N PHE A 111 13.42 8.55 10.00
CA PHE A 111 12.73 7.35 9.52
C PHE A 111 13.67 6.14 9.49
N GLN A 112 13.24 5.04 10.10
CA GLN A 112 13.96 3.78 10.09
C GLN A 112 13.15 2.69 9.41
N PHE A 113 13.60 2.24 8.24
CA PHE A 113 13.03 1.11 7.53
C PHE A 113 13.72 -0.18 7.96
N VAL A 114 12.93 -1.13 8.46
CA VAL A 114 13.42 -2.43 8.94
C VAL A 114 12.70 -3.53 8.16
N GLY A 115 13.45 -4.22 7.32
CA GLY A 115 12.99 -5.40 6.58
C GLY A 115 13.77 -6.65 6.95
N THR A 116 13.41 -7.76 6.31
CA THR A 116 13.97 -9.10 6.59
C THR A 116 14.88 -9.62 5.47
N HIS A 117 15.27 -8.76 4.52
CA HIS A 117 16.17 -9.14 3.45
C HIS A 117 17.59 -9.39 3.99
N ASP A 118 18.03 -10.64 3.96
CA ASP A 118 19.37 -11.10 4.36
C ASP A 118 20.18 -11.66 3.19
N GLY A 119 19.62 -11.61 1.97
CA GLY A 119 20.21 -12.12 0.75
C GLY A 119 20.93 -11.04 -0.07
N THR A 120 21.21 -11.36 -1.32
CA THR A 120 21.67 -10.38 -2.32
C THR A 120 20.50 -9.95 -3.19
N ALA A 121 20.68 -8.92 -4.03
CA ALA A 121 19.67 -8.53 -5.02
C ALA A 121 19.51 -9.55 -6.19
N ALA A 122 20.19 -10.70 -6.14
CA ALA A 122 20.04 -11.76 -7.13
C ALA A 122 18.67 -12.43 -6.95
N PRO A 123 17.85 -12.62 -8.01
CA PRO A 123 16.47 -13.09 -7.86
C PRO A 123 16.32 -14.41 -7.07
N MET A 124 17.30 -15.31 -7.20
CA MET A 124 17.32 -16.63 -6.57
C MET A 124 17.67 -16.62 -5.08
N THR A 125 18.15 -15.52 -4.53
CA THR A 125 18.54 -15.41 -3.10
C THR A 125 17.50 -14.65 -2.26
N VAL A 126 16.44 -14.13 -2.89
CA VAL A 126 15.39 -13.37 -2.21
C VAL A 126 14.25 -14.30 -1.78
N LYS A 127 13.88 -14.25 -0.49
CA LYS A 127 12.73 -14.98 0.06
C LYS A 127 11.42 -14.41 -0.50
N SER A 128 10.43 -15.26 -0.78
CA SER A 128 9.14 -14.83 -1.34
C SER A 128 8.45 -13.76 -0.50
N GLY A 129 8.45 -13.90 0.83
CA GLY A 129 7.86 -12.90 1.74
C GLY A 129 8.46 -11.49 1.61
N VAL A 130 9.73 -11.38 1.21
CA VAL A 130 10.36 -10.07 0.93
C VAL A 130 9.79 -9.48 -0.35
N TRP A 131 9.72 -10.26 -1.44
CA TRP A 131 9.13 -9.80 -2.69
C TRP A 131 7.65 -9.46 -2.55
N ASP A 132 6.87 -10.30 -1.88
CA ASP A 132 5.42 -10.16 -1.85
C ASP A 132 4.96 -8.99 -0.96
N LYS A 133 5.68 -8.73 0.14
CA LYS A 133 5.21 -7.83 1.20
C LYS A 133 6.13 -6.65 1.50
N GLN A 134 7.43 -6.76 1.26
CA GLN A 134 8.40 -5.81 1.81
C GLN A 134 9.18 -5.06 0.74
N SER A 135 9.10 -5.48 -0.53
CA SER A 135 9.87 -4.89 -1.62
C SER A 135 9.37 -3.48 -1.95
N THR A 136 10.29 -2.58 -2.24
CA THR A 136 9.97 -1.26 -2.81
C THR A 136 9.06 -0.38 -1.94
N PRO A 137 9.35 -0.21 -0.63
CA PRO A 137 8.86 0.97 0.09
C PRO A 137 9.42 2.23 -0.56
N LEU A 138 8.81 3.39 -0.35
CA LEU A 138 9.20 4.64 -1.02
C LEU A 138 9.26 5.81 -0.04
N VAL A 139 10.22 6.70 -0.23
CA VAL A 139 10.18 8.03 0.36
C VAL A 139 10.31 9.07 -0.75
N ASP A 140 9.32 9.96 -0.83
CA ASP A 140 9.21 10.93 -1.90
C ASP A 140 8.85 12.34 -1.44
N GLY A 141 9.65 13.33 -1.85
CA GLY A 141 9.28 14.75 -1.74
C GLY A 141 9.18 15.26 -0.31
N ILE A 142 10.10 14.87 0.59
CA ILE A 142 10.13 15.35 1.97
C ILE A 142 11.42 16.10 2.26
N GLU A 143 11.38 17.00 3.24
CA GLU A 143 12.57 17.58 3.87
C GLU A 143 12.76 16.95 5.27
N ILE A 144 13.99 16.61 5.64
CA ILE A 144 14.37 16.21 7.00
C ILE A 144 15.44 17.18 7.50
N VAL A 145 15.24 17.69 8.72
CA VAL A 145 16.14 18.62 9.40
C VAL A 145 16.53 18.05 10.76
N GLY A 146 17.82 17.86 11.00
CA GLY A 146 18.30 17.49 12.33
C GLY A 146 18.32 18.66 13.31
N HIS A 147 17.83 18.43 14.52
CA HIS A 147 17.82 19.36 15.66
C HIS A 147 18.46 18.77 16.93
N HIS A 148 19.03 17.57 16.81
CA HIS A 148 19.81 16.89 17.84
C HIS A 148 21.21 16.56 17.29
N GLU A 149 22.23 16.49 18.14
CA GLU A 149 23.61 16.21 17.71
C GLU A 149 23.74 14.84 17.01
N ASP A 150 22.98 13.86 17.50
CA ASP A 150 22.87 12.51 16.92
C ASP A 150 21.62 12.33 16.01
N ALA A 151 21.01 13.40 15.51
CA ALA A 151 19.87 13.27 14.59
C ALA A 151 20.35 12.81 13.21
N ASP A 152 19.79 11.72 12.70
CA ASP A 152 20.06 11.19 11.37
C ASP A 152 18.84 11.38 10.44
N GLY A 153 19.07 11.25 9.13
CA GLY A 153 18.05 11.32 8.10
C GLY A 153 17.23 10.02 8.00
N ILE A 154 17.60 9.16 7.05
CA ILE A 154 16.88 7.91 6.79
C ILE A 154 17.83 6.73 6.96
N GLN A 155 17.42 5.79 7.80
CA GLN A 155 18.14 4.52 7.98
C GLN A 155 17.35 3.38 7.36
N ALA A 156 18.04 2.47 6.67
CA ALA A 156 17.44 1.26 6.12
C ALA A 156 18.26 0.02 6.51
N ASN A 157 17.62 -0.96 7.14
CA ASN A 157 18.21 -2.24 7.50
C ASN A 157 17.38 -3.37 6.90
N GLY A 158 18.03 -4.32 6.22
CA GLY A 158 17.34 -5.47 5.62
C GLY A 158 16.22 -5.10 4.64
N THR A 159 16.28 -3.91 4.04
CA THR A 159 15.24 -3.41 3.13
C THR A 159 15.61 -3.74 1.69
N MET A 160 14.63 -4.22 0.93
CA MET A 160 14.80 -4.49 -0.50
C MET A 160 14.34 -3.28 -1.32
N GLN A 161 15.30 -2.62 -1.98
CA GLN A 161 15.06 -1.54 -2.94
C GLN A 161 14.20 -0.40 -2.39
N LEU A 162 14.70 0.39 -1.42
CA LEU A 162 14.05 1.62 -0.95
C LEU A 162 14.43 2.81 -1.86
N PRO A 163 13.59 3.25 -2.82
CA PRO A 163 13.88 4.44 -3.60
C PRO A 163 13.64 5.67 -2.73
N LEU A 164 14.59 6.60 -2.80
CA LEU A 164 14.48 7.92 -2.22
C LEU A 164 14.46 8.92 -3.38
N SER A 165 13.40 9.72 -3.48
CA SER A 165 13.24 10.68 -4.57
C SER A 165 12.80 12.03 -4.04
N ARG A 166 13.40 13.12 -4.55
CA ARG A 166 13.12 14.49 -4.09
C ARG A 166 13.21 14.67 -2.57
N VAL A 167 14.13 13.94 -1.93
CA VAL A 167 14.39 14.03 -0.49
C VAL A 167 15.50 15.03 -0.24
N SER A 168 15.28 15.98 0.67
CA SER A 168 16.29 16.92 1.16
C SER A 168 16.60 16.62 2.62
N ILE A 169 17.87 16.39 2.96
CA ILE A 169 18.29 16.12 4.34
C ILE A 169 19.40 17.11 4.69
N ARG A 170 19.25 17.80 5.82
CA ARG A 170 20.24 18.78 6.30
C ARG A 170 20.32 18.81 7.82
N ALA A 171 21.44 19.34 8.32
CA ALA A 171 21.72 19.45 9.75
C ALA A 171 21.62 18.11 10.51
N ALA A 172 21.76 16.98 9.79
CA ALA A 172 21.79 15.65 10.34
C ALA A 172 23.25 15.17 10.45
N HIS A 173 23.52 14.34 11.44
CA HIS A 173 24.81 13.67 11.64
C HIS A 173 25.09 12.70 10.47
N HIS A 174 24.10 11.91 10.09
CA HIS A 174 24.08 11.13 8.85
C HIS A 174 22.82 11.42 8.02
N ALA A 175 22.97 11.35 6.69
CA ALA A 175 21.87 11.55 5.75
C ALA A 175 21.17 10.22 5.43
#